data_AF-A0A2V6Z9S8-F1
#
_entry.id   AF-A0A2V6Z9S8-F1
#
_cell.length_a   1.000
_cell.length_b   1.000
_cell.length_c   1.000
_cell.angle_alpha   90.00
_cell.angle_beta   90.00
_cell.angle_gamma   90.00
#
_symmetry.space_group_name_H-M   'P 1'
#
loop_
_entity.id
_entity.type
_entity.pdbx_description
1 polymer ?
#
loop_
_entity_poly.entity_id
_entity_poly.type
_entity_poly.pdbx_seq_one_letter_code
_entity_poly.pdbx_strand_id
1 'polypeptide(L)'
;MSWQRPYRELNPKVEELIVEVLEEGKGTGQSPEWQTLGSVTQLDCHNPVCQRGGVDLHHTLREMVATRRAELENVKMCRGTEGGGSSAAPRHCLNRFAYRISLAYKAESPA
;
A
#
# COMPACT_ATOMS: atom_id res chain seq x y z
N MET A 1 -11.96 -34.58 15.46
CA MET A 1 -10.65 -33.99 15.81
C MET A 1 -10.61 -32.57 15.25
N SER A 2 -10.76 -31.54 16.10
CA SER A 2 -10.64 -30.15 15.67
C SER A 2 -9.16 -29.75 15.66
N TRP A 3 -8.56 -29.72 14.48
CA TRP A 3 -7.21 -29.21 14.29
C TRP A 3 -7.25 -27.67 14.26
N GLN A 4 -7.38 -27.04 15.43
CA GLN A 4 -7.18 -25.60 15.53
C GLN A 4 -5.66 -25.37 15.54
N ARG A 5 -5.16 -24.74 14.47
CA ARG A 5 -3.77 -24.23 14.45
C ARG A 5 -3.59 -23.27 15.64
N PRO A 6 -2.45 -23.34 16.35
CA PRO A 6 -2.12 -22.39 17.41
C PRO A 6 -2.33 -20.93 16.97
N TYR A 7 -2.86 -20.09 17.86
CA TYR A 7 -3.13 -18.66 17.57
C TYR A 7 -1.93 -17.92 16.98
N ARG A 8 -0.70 -18.24 17.42
CA ARG A 8 0.55 -17.68 16.92
C ARG A 8 0.85 -18.08 15.47
N GLU A 9 0.44 -19.28 15.06
CA GLU A 9 0.60 -19.72 13.67
C GLU A 9 -0.29 -18.92 12.72
N LEU A 10 -1.47 -18.51 13.19
CA LEU A 10 -2.45 -17.72 12.44
C LEU A 10 -2.21 -16.21 12.52
N ASN A 11 -1.41 -15.74 13.49
CA ASN A 11 -1.13 -14.33 13.74
C ASN A 11 0.39 -14.13 13.89
N PRO A 12 1.16 -14.28 12.80
CA PRO A 12 2.59 -14.06 12.84
C PRO A 12 2.88 -12.60 13.22
N LYS A 13 3.87 -12.40 14.08
CA LYS A 13 4.30 -11.05 14.47
C LYS A 13 5.21 -10.48 13.40
N VAL A 14 4.78 -9.39 12.78
CA VAL A 14 5.62 -8.57 11.91
C VAL A 14 6.59 -7.77 12.77
N GLU A 15 7.89 -7.91 12.51
CA GLU A 15 8.95 -7.10 13.14
C GLU A 15 9.26 -5.86 12.31
N GLU A 16 9.17 -5.96 10.99
CA GLU A 16 9.49 -4.86 10.08
C GLU A 16 8.49 -4.80 8.93
N LEU A 17 8.07 -3.59 8.60
CA LEU A 17 7.27 -3.26 7.41
C LEU A 17 7.93 -2.08 6.71
N ILE A 18 8.41 -2.32 5.49
CA ILE A 18 8.97 -1.32 4.59
C ILE A 18 8.07 -1.24 3.37
N VAL A 19 7.72 -0.01 2.97
CA VAL A 19 6.94 0.24 1.76
C VAL A 19 7.73 1.16 0.85
N GLU A 20 8.15 0.69 -0.30
CA GLU A 20 8.73 1.56 -1.32
C GLU A 20 7.65 1.95 -2.32
N VAL A 21 7.65 3.21 -2.77
CA VAL A 21 6.66 3.71 -3.71
C VAL A 21 7.29 4.60 -4.77
N LEU A 22 6.79 4.48 -5.99
CA LEU A 22 7.00 5.40 -7.08
C LEU A 22 5.63 5.88 -7.56
N GLU A 23 5.34 7.16 -7.35
CA GLU A 23 4.16 7.81 -7.91
C GLU A 23 4.52 8.48 -9.24
N GLU A 24 3.69 8.26 -10.25
CA GLU A 24 3.81 8.89 -11.56
C GLU A 24 2.51 9.64 -11.87
N GLY A 25 2.64 10.89 -12.34
CA GLY A 25 1.51 11.67 -12.81
C GLY A 25 1.67 13.16 -12.51
N LYS A 26 0.57 13.82 -12.17
CA LYS A 26 0.57 15.24 -11.83
C LYS A 26 1.06 15.43 -10.39
N GLY A 27 1.89 16.44 -10.17
CA GLY A 27 2.44 16.75 -8.83
C GLY A 27 3.71 15.96 -8.50
N THR A 28 3.98 14.88 -9.23
CA THR A 28 5.27 14.17 -9.19
C THR A 28 6.18 14.83 -10.22
N GLY A 29 7.39 15.24 -9.87
CA GLY A 29 8.30 15.99 -10.76
C GLY A 29 8.62 15.27 -12.09
N GLN A 30 9.46 15.88 -12.94
CA GLN A 30 9.77 15.34 -14.28
C GLN A 30 10.47 13.98 -14.27
N SER A 31 11.12 13.62 -13.16
CA SER A 31 11.79 12.33 -12.97
C SER A 31 11.43 11.84 -11.57
N PRO A 32 10.27 11.18 -11.40
CA PRO A 32 9.89 10.63 -10.11
C PRO A 32 10.83 9.49 -9.74
N GLU A 33 11.20 9.44 -8.47
CA GLU A 33 12.09 8.42 -7.92
C GLU A 33 11.35 7.57 -6.89
N TRP A 34 11.83 6.34 -6.70
CA TRP A 34 11.35 5.48 -5.62
C TRP A 34 11.64 6.11 -4.27
N GLN A 35 10.64 6.11 -3.42
CA GLN A 35 10.72 6.60 -2.04
C GLN A 35 10.50 5.43 -1.09
N THR A 36 11.43 5.24 -0.15
CA THR A 36 11.23 4.30 0.94
C THR A 36 10.41 4.96 2.04
N LEU A 37 9.20 4.45 2.22
CA LEU A 37 8.32 4.75 3.32
C LEU A 37 8.49 3.68 4.42
N GLY A 38 8.32 4.10 5.66
CA GLY A 38 8.28 3.18 6.80
C GLY A 38 6.95 2.41 6.87
N SER A 39 6.49 2.16 8.09
CA SER A 39 5.22 1.47 8.33
C SER A 39 4.01 2.37 8.02
N VAL A 40 3.63 2.43 6.74
CA VAL A 40 2.45 3.15 6.24
C VAL A 40 1.37 2.18 5.78
N THR A 41 0.12 2.55 5.96
CA THR A 41 -1.05 1.80 5.47
C THR A 41 -1.75 2.50 4.31
N GLN A 42 -1.30 3.70 3.94
CA GLN A 42 -1.87 4.51 2.87
C GLN A 42 -0.74 5.20 2.10
N LEU A 43 -0.87 5.24 0.79
CA LEU A 43 -0.02 6.02 -0.11
C LEU A 43 -0.84 7.24 -0.54
N ASP A 44 -0.41 8.43 -0.13
CA ASP A 44 -1.12 9.67 -0.46
C ASP A 44 -0.80 10.14 -1.88
N CYS A 45 -1.80 10.72 -2.55
CA CYS A 45 -1.66 11.26 -3.90
C CYS A 45 -1.14 12.69 -3.88
N HIS A 46 -0.05 12.94 -4.60
CA HIS A 46 0.57 14.28 -4.67
C HIS A 46 -0.04 15.18 -5.75
N ASN A 47 -1.04 14.72 -6.48
CA ASN A 47 -1.76 15.57 -7.43
C ASN A 47 -2.60 16.62 -6.68
N PRO A 48 -2.28 17.93 -6.81
CA PRO A 48 -2.88 18.99 -6.00
C PRO A 48 -4.39 19.20 -6.26
N VAL A 49 -4.90 18.71 -7.39
CA VAL A 49 -6.34 18.79 -7.73
C VAL A 49 -7.07 17.46 -7.52
N CYS A 50 -6.38 16.44 -6.99
CA CYS A 50 -6.99 15.18 -6.63
C CYS A 50 -7.62 15.28 -5.24
N GLN A 51 -8.89 14.92 -5.14
CA GLN A 51 -9.62 14.88 -3.88
C GLN A 51 -9.69 13.45 -3.36
N ARG A 52 -9.31 13.26 -2.08
CA ARG A 52 -9.37 11.98 -1.35
C ARG A 52 -8.71 10.82 -2.13
N GLY A 53 -7.59 11.12 -2.80
CA GLY A 53 -6.86 10.17 -3.61
C GLY A 53 -5.80 9.40 -2.85
N GLY A 54 -5.16 8.47 -3.55
CA GLY A 54 -4.14 7.59 -3.02
C GLY A 54 -4.48 6.12 -3.19
N VAL A 55 -3.73 5.28 -2.47
CA VAL A 55 -3.88 3.83 -2.43
C VAL A 55 -3.91 3.36 -0.98
N ASP A 56 -5.00 2.69 -0.61
CA ASP A 56 -5.11 1.99 0.68
C ASP A 56 -4.41 0.62 0.60
N LEU A 57 -3.45 0.40 1.50
CA LEU A 57 -2.66 -0.82 1.61
C LEU A 57 -3.17 -1.76 2.71
N HIS A 58 -4.12 -1.35 3.55
CA HIS A 58 -4.56 -2.10 4.72
C HIS A 58 -5.03 -3.52 4.39
N HIS A 59 -5.85 -3.67 3.34
CA HIS A 59 -6.30 -4.98 2.89
C HIS A 59 -5.14 -5.83 2.35
N THR A 60 -4.25 -5.23 1.56
CA THR A 60 -3.07 -5.90 1.01
C THR A 60 -2.14 -6.38 2.13
N LEU A 61 -1.88 -5.54 3.15
CA LEU A 61 -1.07 -5.91 4.31
C LEU A 61 -1.69 -7.05 5.11
N ARG A 62 -3.01 -7.01 5.35
CA ARG A 62 -3.73 -8.11 6.02
C ARG A 62 -3.59 -9.43 5.27
N GLU A 63 -3.73 -9.40 3.95
CA GLU A 63 -3.57 -10.57 3.09
C GLU A 63 -2.13 -11.11 3.12
N MET A 64 -1.14 -10.22 3.03
CA MET A 64 0.27 -10.60 3.13
C MET A 64 0.59 -11.26 4.47
N VAL A 65 0.11 -10.71 5.58
CA VAL A 65 0.29 -11.30 6.92
C VAL A 65 -0.41 -12.65 7.04
N ALA A 66 -1.66 -12.76 6.57
CA ALA A 66 -2.44 -14.00 6.61
C ALA A 66 -1.79 -15.14 5.80
N THR A 67 -1.09 -14.79 4.72
CA THR A 67 -0.40 -15.73 3.83
C THR A 67 1.09 -15.88 4.13
N ARG A 68 1.61 -15.17 5.14
CA ARG A 68 3.06 -15.06 5.46
C ARG A 68 3.91 -14.64 4.25
N ARG A 69 3.33 -13.86 3.35
CA ARG A 69 4.04 -13.33 2.18
C ARG A 69 5.02 -12.25 2.66
N ALA A 70 6.31 -12.45 2.38
CA ALA A 70 7.36 -11.51 2.77
C ALA A 70 7.44 -10.31 1.82
N GLU A 71 7.24 -10.52 0.52
CA GLU A 71 7.43 -9.48 -0.49
C GLU A 71 6.26 -9.40 -1.45
N LEU A 72 5.86 -8.19 -1.82
CA LEU A 72 4.84 -7.92 -2.82
C LEU A 72 5.20 -6.67 -3.62
N GLU A 73 5.20 -6.79 -4.94
CA GLU A 73 5.28 -5.66 -5.87
C GLU A 73 3.96 -5.56 -6.63
N ASN A 74 3.43 -4.34 -6.77
CA ASN A 74 2.17 -4.12 -7.47
C ASN A 74 2.08 -2.69 -8.03
N VAL A 75 1.08 -2.49 -8.87
CA VAL A 75 0.77 -1.22 -9.50
C VAL A 75 -0.72 -0.93 -9.31
N LYS A 76 -1.05 0.27 -8.84
CA LYS A 76 -2.44 0.72 -8.73
C LYS A 76 -2.62 2.15 -9.23
N MET A 77 -3.79 2.42 -9.78
CA MET A 77 -4.22 3.78 -10.06
C MET A 77 -4.70 4.46 -8.77
N CYS A 78 -4.51 5.77 -8.68
CA CYS A 78 -5.11 6.61 -7.66
C CYS A 78 -6.62 6.41 -7.63
N ARG A 79 -7.20 6.22 -6.43
CA ARG A 79 -8.65 6.06 -6.27
C ARG A 79 -9.43 7.37 -6.17
N GLY A 80 -8.73 8.50 -6.11
CA GLY A 80 -9.34 9.82 -5.96
C GLY A 80 -9.97 10.32 -7.25
N THR A 81 -10.63 11.47 -7.14
CA THR A 81 -11.26 12.15 -8.28
C THR A 81 -10.64 13.52 -8.49
N GLU A 82 -10.55 13.93 -9.76
CA GLU A 82 -10.18 15.27 -10.20
C GLU A 82 -11.40 15.99 -10.78
N GLY A 83 -11.46 17.30 -10.61
CA GLY A 83 -12.57 18.09 -11.10
C GLY A 83 -13.82 17.95 -10.21
N GLY A 84 -14.70 18.94 -10.31
CA GLY A 84 -15.84 19.12 -9.41
C GLY A 84 -16.24 20.59 -9.25
N GLY A 85 -16.00 21.41 -10.27
CA GLY A 85 -16.68 22.70 -10.40
C GLY A 85 -18.09 22.49 -10.92
N SER A 86 -18.96 23.49 -10.79
CA SER A 86 -20.40 23.39 -11.12
C SER A 86 -20.71 22.95 -12.57
N SER A 87 -19.72 22.99 -13.47
CA SER A 87 -19.88 22.75 -14.91
C SER A 87 -19.12 21.53 -15.46
N ALA A 88 -18.34 20.80 -14.66
CA ALA A 88 -17.57 19.65 -15.14
C ALA A 88 -17.81 18.40 -14.28
N ALA A 89 -18.14 17.29 -14.95
CA ALA A 89 -18.30 16.00 -14.29
C ALA A 89 -16.97 15.58 -13.62
N PRO A 90 -17.02 15.00 -12.41
CA PRO A 90 -15.83 14.48 -11.74
C PRO A 90 -15.25 13.33 -12.56
N ARG A 91 -13.93 13.28 -12.68
CA ARG A 91 -13.20 12.21 -13.35
C ARG A 91 -12.25 11.52 -12.38
N HIS A 92 -11.84 10.30 -12.67
CA HIS A 92 -10.82 9.63 -11.88
C HIS A 92 -9.47 10.34 -12.00
N CYS A 93 -8.73 10.39 -10.89
CA CYS A 93 -7.34 10.81 -10.91
C CYS A 93 -6.49 9.81 -11.68
N LEU A 94 -5.59 10.33 -12.51
CA LEU A 94 -4.78 9.49 -13.41
C LEU A 94 -3.38 9.21 -12.85
N ASN A 95 -3.07 9.64 -11.63
CA ASN A 95 -1.80 9.27 -11.00
C ASN A 95 -1.76 7.76 -10.78
N ARG A 96 -0.56 7.19 -10.95
CA ARG A 96 -0.27 5.77 -10.86
C ARG A 96 0.79 5.55 -9.78
N PHE A 97 0.65 4.47 -9.03
CA PHE A 97 1.56 4.07 -7.98
C PHE A 97 2.12 2.70 -8.31
N ALA A 98 3.42 2.61 -8.55
CA ALA A 98 4.14 1.36 -8.38
C ALA A 98 4.60 1.29 -6.92
N TYR A 99 4.42 0.16 -6.25
CA TYR A 99 4.84 0.02 -4.86
C TYR A 99 5.36 -1.39 -4.56
N ARG A 100 6.28 -1.47 -3.61
CA ARG A 100 6.86 -2.69 -3.06
C ARG A 100 6.63 -2.71 -1.57
N ILE A 101 6.22 -3.85 -1.05
CA ILE A 101 6.03 -4.05 0.38
C ILE A 101 6.91 -5.21 0.80
N SER A 102 7.73 -4.97 1.82
CA SER A 102 8.58 -5.97 2.46
C SER A 102 8.18 -6.12 3.92
N LEU A 103 7.92 -7.36 4.33
CA LEU A 103 7.57 -7.76 5.69
C LEU A 103 8.62 -8.71 6.25
N ALA A 104 9.21 -8.36 7.39
CA ALA A 104 9.99 -9.29 8.19
C ALA A 104 9.12 -9.83 9.33
N TYR A 105 9.15 -11.15 9.55
CA TYR A 105 8.43 -11.80 10.64
C TYR A 105 9.39 -12.24 11.72
N LYS A 106 8.97 -12.13 12.98
CA LYS A 106 9.73 -12.65 14.10
C LYS A 106 9.95 -14.15 13.93
N ALA A 107 11.21 -14.58 13.92
CA ALA A 107 11.53 -16.00 13.98
C ALA A 107 10.93 -16.59 15.27
N GLU A 108 10.14 -17.65 15.15
CA GLU A 108 9.69 -18.39 16.32
C GLU A 108 10.91 -19.09 16.92
N SER A 109 11.39 -18.63 18.08
CA SER A 109 12.38 -19.39 18.84
C SER A 109 11.75 -20.72 19.26
N PRO A 110 12.37 -21.87 18.94
CA PRO A 110 11.92 -23.14 19.51
C PRO A 110 12.09 -23.06 21.03
N ALA A 111 11.01 -23.31 21.75
CA ALA A 111 11.00 -23.43 23.20
C ALA A 111 11.76 -24.68 23.65
#